data_AF-A0A3M1A988-F1
#
_entry.id   AF-A0A3M1A988-F1
#
_cell.length_a   1.000
_cell.length_b   1.000
_cell.length_c   1.000
_cell.angle_alpha   90.00
_cell.angle_beta   90.00
_cell.angle_gamma   90.00
#
_symmetry.space_group_name_H-M   'P 1'
#
loop_
_entity.id
_entity.type
_entity.pdbx_description
1 polymer ?
#
loop_
_entity_poly.entity_id
_entity_poly.type
_entity_poly.pdbx_seq_one_letter_code
_entity_poly.pdbx_strand_id
1 'polypeptide(L)'
;MNILKALIQGIKGVNGNKRYLLLIYLVNFLLVFVLSLSVMQAIQTSLGKSLVAEKLVNSFDGLWYRSFSAQAKGLASTFDPGVVGIGAVLNGLDAFLKGGILKNYPAVVGVGIVYLLMWAFFAGGLISVYSQQESQNNFLSQAARFFPRLLILAIMAGILYFIIFKFIFMGLTKLVNNLTRETLDERV
;
A
#
# COMPACT_ATOMS: atom_id res chain seq x y z
N MET A 1 -5.72 -37.48 -2.07
CA MET A 1 -6.62 -36.34 -1.76
C MET A 1 -6.64 -35.42 -2.98
N ASN A 2 -7.77 -35.27 -3.67
CA ASN A 2 -7.81 -34.49 -4.93
C ASN A 2 -7.75 -32.99 -4.62
N ILE A 3 -6.75 -32.29 -5.18
CA ILE A 3 -6.52 -30.84 -5.03
C ILE A 3 -7.81 -30.03 -5.31
N LEU A 4 -8.57 -30.43 -6.33
CA LEU A 4 -9.87 -29.84 -6.68
C LEU A 4 -10.88 -29.85 -5.52
N LYS A 5 -10.94 -30.96 -4.75
CA LYS A 5 -11.87 -31.06 -3.62
C LYS A 5 -11.48 -30.08 -2.51
N ALA A 6 -10.18 -29.97 -2.19
CA ALA A 6 -9.69 -29.02 -1.19
C ALA A 6 -9.97 -27.56 -1.59
N LEU A 7 -9.80 -27.23 -2.87
CA LEU A 7 -10.05 -25.88 -3.40
C LEU A 7 -11.54 -25.52 -3.32
N ILE A 8 -12.42 -26.42 -3.76
CA ILE A 8 -13.88 -26.25 -3.65
C ILE A 8 -14.31 -26.10 -2.18
N GLN A 9 -13.70 -26.86 -1.28
CA GLN A 9 -13.99 -26.81 0.14
C GLN A 9 -13.57 -25.47 0.76
N GLY A 10 -12.41 -24.94 0.37
CA GLY A 10 -11.96 -23.60 0.75
C GLY A 10 -12.94 -22.51 0.27
N ILE A 11 -13.36 -22.56 -1.00
CA ILE A 11 -14.34 -21.62 -1.55
C ILE A 11 -15.66 -21.68 -0.77
N LYS A 12 -16.16 -22.88 -0.47
CA LYS A 12 -17.39 -23.06 0.33
C LYS A 12 -17.23 -22.49 1.75
N GLY A 13 -16.09 -22.72 2.40
CA GLY A 13 -15.79 -22.18 3.74
C GLY A 13 -15.80 -20.65 3.77
N VAL A 14 -15.22 -20.01 2.75
CA VAL A 14 -15.24 -18.54 2.60
C VAL A 14 -16.65 -18.04 2.32
N ASN A 15 -17.37 -18.67 1.39
CA ASN A 15 -18.72 -18.26 0.99
C ASN A 15 -19.76 -18.48 2.11
N GLY A 16 -19.51 -19.40 3.05
CA GLY A 16 -20.30 -19.57 4.27
C GLY A 16 -20.07 -18.47 5.32
N ASN A 17 -18.97 -17.72 5.21
CA ASN A 17 -18.52 -16.74 6.20
C ASN A 17 -18.52 -15.30 5.67
N LYS A 18 -19.52 -14.93 4.85
CA LYS A 18 -19.61 -13.62 4.18
C LYS A 18 -19.52 -12.41 5.12
N ARG A 19 -20.01 -12.54 6.35
CA ARG A 19 -19.94 -11.46 7.35
C ARG A 19 -18.51 -11.00 7.64
N TYR A 20 -17.53 -11.92 7.63
CA TYR A 20 -16.13 -11.60 7.92
C TYR A 20 -15.46 -10.97 6.70
N LEU A 21 -15.84 -11.40 5.50
CA LEU A 21 -15.47 -10.70 4.28
C LEU A 21 -15.99 -9.27 4.29
N LEU A 22 -17.28 -9.08 4.60
CA LEU A 22 -17.90 -7.75 4.70
C LEU A 22 -17.17 -6.89 5.73
N LEU A 23 -16.86 -7.43 6.92
CA LEU A 23 -16.10 -6.74 7.94
C LEU A 23 -14.72 -6.29 7.42
N ILE A 24 -13.96 -7.16 6.77
CA ILE A 24 -12.65 -6.81 6.20
C ILE A 24 -12.82 -5.70 5.15
N TYR A 25 -13.79 -5.83 4.25
CA TYR A 25 -14.08 -4.79 3.25
C TYR A 25 -14.47 -3.46 3.89
N LEU A 26 -15.32 -3.48 4.90
CA LEU A 26 -15.76 -2.29 5.61
C LEU A 26 -14.60 -1.60 6.31
N VAL A 27 -13.72 -2.35 6.98
CA VAL A 27 -12.54 -1.78 7.63
C VAL A 27 -11.56 -1.19 6.60
N ASN A 28 -11.35 -1.87 5.46
CA ASN A 28 -10.55 -1.32 4.36
C ASN A 28 -11.17 -0.05 3.78
N PHE A 29 -12.49 -0.05 3.58
CA PHE A 29 -13.23 1.12 3.12
C PHE A 29 -13.09 2.28 4.12
N LEU A 30 -13.26 2.04 5.42
CA LEU A 30 -13.09 3.05 6.45
C LEU A 30 -11.67 3.62 6.47
N LEU A 31 -10.66 2.76 6.35
CA LEU A 31 -9.26 3.19 6.27
C LEU A 31 -9.06 4.12 5.08
N VAL A 32 -9.43 3.68 3.86
CA VAL A 32 -9.31 4.49 2.65
C VAL A 32 -10.12 5.78 2.77
N PHE A 33 -11.34 5.71 3.31
CA PHE A 33 -12.21 6.86 3.49
C PHE A 33 -11.56 7.92 4.38
N VAL A 34 -10.99 7.54 5.52
CA VAL A 34 -10.28 8.48 6.41
C VAL A 34 -9.08 9.12 5.71
N LEU A 35 -8.30 8.34 4.96
CA LEU A 35 -7.16 8.85 4.20
C LEU A 35 -7.61 9.82 3.09
N SER A 36 -8.66 9.48 2.36
CA SER A 36 -9.26 10.32 1.32
C SER A 36 -9.82 11.61 1.90
N LEU A 37 -10.46 11.58 3.07
CA LEU A 37 -10.92 12.80 3.75
C LEU A 37 -9.75 13.75 4.07
N SER A 38 -8.61 13.23 4.49
CA SER A 38 -7.42 14.04 4.76
C SER A 38 -6.91 14.74 3.50
N VAL A 39 -6.81 14.01 2.38
CA VAL A 39 -6.41 14.59 1.09
C VAL A 39 -7.46 15.58 0.58
N MET A 40 -8.75 15.26 0.70
CA MET A 40 -9.86 16.13 0.33
C MET A 40 -9.80 17.47 1.08
N GLN A 41 -9.56 17.45 2.39
CA GLN A 41 -9.44 18.69 3.19
C GLN A 41 -8.24 19.53 2.74
N ALA A 42 -7.11 18.90 2.43
CA ALA A 42 -5.94 19.61 1.91
C ALA A 42 -6.23 20.28 0.56
N ILE A 43 -6.90 19.56 -0.35
CA ILE A 43 -7.33 20.09 -1.65
C ILE A 43 -8.33 21.24 -1.45
N GLN A 44 -9.37 21.05 -0.65
CA GLN A 44 -10.37 22.10 -0.38
C GLN A 44 -9.75 23.37 0.21
N THR A 45 -8.80 23.21 1.14
CA THR A 45 -8.08 24.33 1.75
C THR A 45 -7.24 25.07 0.70
N SER A 46 -6.61 24.34 -0.22
CA SER A 46 -5.83 24.95 -1.30
C SER A 46 -6.71 25.63 -2.37
N LEU A 47 -7.90 25.09 -2.63
CA LEU A 47 -8.82 25.63 -3.63
C LEU A 47 -9.46 26.95 -3.16
N GLY A 48 -9.83 27.05 -1.87
CA GLY A 48 -10.27 28.29 -1.22
C GLY A 48 -11.36 29.11 -1.96
N LYS A 49 -11.63 30.35 -1.51
CA LYS A 49 -12.55 31.31 -2.18
C LYS A 49 -11.94 31.94 -3.45
N SER A 50 -11.28 31.13 -4.27
CA SER A 50 -10.45 31.61 -5.37
C SER A 50 -11.10 31.32 -6.73
N LEU A 51 -10.89 32.24 -7.69
CA LEU A 51 -11.14 32.06 -9.12
C LEU A 51 -10.57 30.76 -9.70
N VAL A 52 -9.61 30.13 -8.99
CA VAL A 52 -9.05 28.82 -9.34
C VAL A 52 -10.09 27.69 -9.23
N ALA A 53 -10.99 27.72 -8.25
CA ALA A 53 -12.04 26.71 -8.13
C ALA A 53 -13.02 26.77 -9.32
N GLU A 54 -13.39 27.98 -9.74
CA GLU A 54 -14.25 28.22 -10.91
C GLU A 54 -13.54 27.86 -12.23
N LYS A 55 -12.23 28.12 -12.33
CA LYS A 55 -11.42 27.69 -13.49
C LYS A 55 -11.26 26.18 -13.57
N LEU A 56 -11.09 25.48 -12.45
CA LEU A 56 -10.92 24.02 -12.41
C LEU A 56 -12.16 23.24 -12.83
N VAL A 57 -13.35 23.82 -12.68
CA VAL A 57 -14.61 23.24 -13.20
C VAL A 57 -14.60 23.21 -14.73
N ASN A 58 -14.00 24.24 -15.36
CA ASN A 58 -14.01 24.40 -16.82
C ASN A 58 -12.75 23.85 -17.50
N SER A 59 -11.60 23.84 -16.80
CA SER A 59 -10.31 23.42 -17.35
C SER A 59 -9.31 23.07 -16.26
N PHE A 60 -8.50 22.04 -16.47
CA PHE A 60 -7.44 21.68 -15.53
C PHE A 60 -6.34 22.75 -15.45
N ASP A 61 -6.03 23.24 -14.23
CA ASP A 61 -4.99 24.24 -13.98
C ASP A 61 -3.69 23.57 -13.50
N GLY A 62 -2.74 23.40 -14.41
CA GLY A 62 -1.45 22.80 -14.11
C GLY A 62 -0.53 23.67 -13.25
N LEU A 63 -0.73 24.99 -13.21
CA LEU A 63 0.03 25.89 -12.34
C LEU A 63 -0.42 25.71 -10.90
N TRP A 64 -1.73 25.71 -10.66
CA TRP A 64 -2.28 25.38 -9.35
C TRP A 64 -1.78 24.00 -8.87
N TYR A 65 -1.82 22.98 -9.73
CA TYR A 65 -1.43 21.62 -9.32
C TYR A 65 0.04 21.54 -8.88
N ARG A 66 0.95 22.20 -9.60
CA ARG A 66 2.37 22.31 -9.20
C ARG A 66 2.54 23.10 -7.90
N SER A 67 1.84 24.22 -7.76
CA SER A 67 1.88 25.04 -6.54
C SER A 67 1.31 24.32 -5.32
N PHE A 68 0.26 23.51 -5.50
CA PHE A 68 -0.31 22.64 -4.48
C PHE A 68 0.71 21.58 -4.05
N SER A 69 1.25 20.81 -5.00
CA SER A 69 2.19 19.75 -4.67
C SER A 69 3.44 20.25 -3.96
N ALA A 70 3.98 21.40 -4.39
CA ALA A 70 5.15 22.02 -3.75
C ALA A 70 4.93 22.39 -2.27
N GLN A 71 3.68 22.60 -1.87
CA GLN A 71 3.30 22.97 -0.49
C GLN A 71 2.64 21.82 0.26
N ALA A 72 2.30 20.73 -0.43
CA ALA A 72 1.59 19.60 0.14
C ALA A 72 2.44 18.89 1.19
N LYS A 73 1.83 18.56 2.33
CA LYS A 73 2.46 17.84 3.44
C LYS A 73 1.67 16.60 3.79
N GLY A 74 2.33 15.67 4.49
CA GLY A 74 1.69 14.47 5.02
C GLY A 74 1.19 13.55 3.90
N LEU A 75 -0.10 13.21 3.91
CA LEU A 75 -0.69 12.35 2.88
C LEU A 75 -0.96 13.08 1.57
N ALA A 76 -1.13 14.41 1.61
CA ALA A 76 -1.39 15.19 0.40
C ALA A 76 -0.19 15.24 -0.55
N SER A 77 1.03 14.96 -0.08
CA SER A 77 2.22 14.90 -0.94
C SER A 77 2.22 13.70 -1.89
N THR A 78 1.31 12.74 -1.74
CA THR A 78 1.10 11.68 -2.73
C THR A 78 0.32 12.18 -3.96
N PHE A 79 -0.32 13.35 -3.83
CA PHE A 79 -1.02 14.03 -4.91
C PHE A 79 -0.07 14.98 -5.63
N ASP A 80 0.94 14.41 -6.30
CA ASP A 80 2.02 15.13 -6.99
C ASP A 80 1.93 14.96 -8.52
N PRO A 81 2.19 16.01 -9.33
CA PRO A 81 2.32 15.90 -10.78
C PRO A 81 3.49 14.99 -11.18
N GLY A 82 3.20 13.70 -11.33
CA GLY A 82 4.16 12.77 -11.91
C GLY A 82 4.37 12.98 -13.41
N VAL A 83 5.40 12.32 -13.94
CA VAL A 83 5.66 12.27 -15.38
C VAL A 83 4.41 11.75 -16.09
N VAL A 84 4.00 12.47 -17.15
CA VAL A 84 2.74 12.30 -17.90
C VAL A 84 2.34 10.82 -18.06
N GLY A 85 1.12 10.46 -17.65
CA GLY A 85 0.54 9.12 -17.82
C GLY A 85 0.70 8.21 -16.59
N ILE A 86 1.01 6.93 -16.83
CA ILE A 86 1.10 5.87 -15.80
C ILE A 86 2.30 6.10 -14.84
N GLY A 87 3.29 6.90 -15.24
CA GLY A 87 4.49 7.19 -14.45
C GLY A 87 4.20 7.81 -13.08
N ALA A 88 3.17 8.65 -12.97
CA ALA A 88 2.75 9.22 -11.69
C ALA A 88 2.33 8.17 -10.66
N VAL A 89 1.62 7.11 -11.09
CA VAL A 89 1.21 5.99 -10.23
C VAL A 89 2.42 5.13 -9.84
N LEU A 90 3.41 5.02 -10.73
CA LEU A 90 4.63 4.25 -10.50
C LEU A 90 5.65 4.98 -9.61
N ASN A 91 5.56 6.30 -9.43
CA ASN A 91 6.49 7.05 -8.57
C ASN A 91 6.52 6.52 -7.12
N GLY A 92 5.37 6.11 -6.59
CA GLY A 92 5.30 5.49 -5.26
C GLY A 92 5.99 4.12 -5.21
N LEU A 93 5.83 3.32 -6.27
CA LEU A 93 6.50 2.03 -6.42
C LEU A 93 8.01 2.19 -6.63
N ASP A 94 8.43 3.19 -7.41
CA ASP A 94 9.83 3.50 -7.64
C ASP A 94 10.50 3.98 -6.33
N ALA A 95 9.81 4.83 -5.57
CA ALA A 95 10.24 5.20 -4.22
C ALA A 95 10.32 3.99 -3.29
N PHE A 96 9.40 3.01 -3.40
CA PHE A 96 9.44 1.74 -2.66
C PHE A 96 10.70 0.95 -2.99
N LEU A 97 10.91 0.67 -4.28
CA LEU A 97 12.00 -0.16 -4.77
C LEU A 97 13.37 0.47 -4.50
N LYS A 98 13.46 1.80 -4.57
CA LYS A 98 14.69 2.54 -4.27
C LYS A 98 14.91 2.78 -2.76
N GLY A 99 13.98 2.36 -1.89
CA GLY A 99 14.06 2.55 -0.45
C GLY A 99 13.87 4.01 0.01
N GLY A 100 13.35 4.88 -0.86
CA GLY A 100 13.17 6.31 -0.61
C GLY A 100 11.92 6.67 0.18
N ILE A 101 10.94 5.75 0.33
CA ILE A 101 9.65 6.09 0.97
C ILE A 101 9.82 6.49 2.43
N LEU A 102 10.73 5.84 3.16
CA LEU A 102 10.99 6.13 4.58
C LEU A 102 11.34 7.60 4.81
N LYS A 103 12.06 8.21 3.84
CA LYS A 103 12.48 9.61 3.91
C LYS A 103 11.46 10.56 3.26
N ASN A 104 10.93 10.18 2.09
CA ASN A 104 10.14 11.09 1.26
C ASN A 104 8.66 11.14 1.65
N TYR A 105 8.12 10.06 2.22
CA TYR A 105 6.68 9.94 2.51
C TYR A 105 6.42 9.28 3.89
N PRO A 106 6.86 9.89 5.00
CA PRO A 106 6.74 9.29 6.34
C PRO A 106 5.27 9.03 6.74
N ALA A 107 4.33 9.87 6.31
CA ALA A 107 2.91 9.67 6.57
C ALA A 107 2.37 8.41 5.87
N VAL A 108 2.80 8.15 4.62
CA VAL A 108 2.44 6.95 3.86
C VAL A 108 3.00 5.70 4.52
N VAL A 109 4.24 5.78 5.03
CA VAL A 109 4.85 4.67 5.80
C VAL A 109 4.07 4.38 7.07
N GLY A 110 3.69 5.41 7.83
CA GLY A 110 2.87 5.23 9.04
C GLY A 110 1.55 4.52 8.74
N VAL A 111 0.84 4.96 7.70
CA VAL A 111 -0.39 4.31 7.24
C VAL A 111 -0.13 2.88 6.76
N GLY A 112 0.96 2.65 6.03
CA GLY A 112 1.38 1.33 5.59
C GLY A 112 1.64 0.37 6.76
N ILE A 113 2.29 0.84 7.82
CA ILE A 113 2.52 0.04 9.04
C ILE A 113 1.18 -0.32 9.70
N VAL A 114 0.27 0.66 9.87
CA VAL A 114 -1.07 0.40 10.43
C VAL A 114 -1.82 -0.62 9.58
N TYR A 115 -1.77 -0.48 8.25
CA TYR A 115 -2.37 -1.41 7.31
C TYR A 115 -1.77 -2.83 7.44
N LEU A 116 -0.46 -2.95 7.56
CA LEU A 116 0.22 -4.24 7.76
C LEU A 116 -0.16 -4.89 9.09
N LEU A 117 -0.23 -4.12 10.19
CA LEU A 117 -0.67 -4.61 11.49
C LEU A 117 -2.11 -5.12 11.44
N MET A 118 -2.99 -4.34 10.81
CA MET A 118 -4.38 -4.72 10.57
C MET A 118 -4.47 -6.01 9.73
N TRP A 119 -3.66 -6.14 8.68
CA TRP A 119 -3.61 -7.35 7.86
C TRP A 119 -3.09 -8.55 8.65
N ALA A 120 -2.00 -8.39 9.42
CA ALA A 120 -1.48 -9.46 10.27
C ALA A 120 -2.54 -9.95 11.27
N PHE A 121 -3.37 -9.05 11.80
CA PHE A 121 -4.50 -9.40 12.65
C PHE A 121 -5.57 -10.19 11.89
N PHE A 122 -6.05 -9.69 10.74
CA PHE A 122 -7.09 -10.38 9.96
C PHE A 122 -6.63 -11.72 9.38
N ALA A 123 -5.36 -11.85 9.02
CA ALA A 123 -4.79 -13.12 8.56
C ALA A 123 -4.97 -14.23 9.62
N GLY A 124 -4.84 -13.91 10.91
CA GLY A 124 -5.09 -14.86 12.01
C GLY A 124 -6.54 -15.34 12.06
N GLY A 125 -7.48 -14.43 11.83
CA GLY A 125 -8.90 -14.75 11.74
C GLY A 125 -9.23 -15.57 10.50
N LEU A 126 -8.62 -15.27 9.35
CA LEU A 126 -8.84 -16.00 8.10
C LEU A 126 -8.42 -17.46 8.19
N ILE A 127 -7.34 -17.78 8.93
CA ILE A 127 -6.93 -19.17 9.18
C ILE A 127 -8.08 -19.96 9.81
N SER A 128 -8.85 -19.37 10.73
CA SER A 128 -9.99 -20.04 11.36
C SER A 128 -11.12 -20.36 10.36
N VAL A 129 -11.32 -19.53 9.34
CA VAL A 129 -12.31 -19.75 8.28
C VAL A 129 -11.94 -20.97 7.43
N TYR A 130 -10.64 -21.21 7.22
CA TYR A 130 -10.16 -22.37 6.47
C TYR A 130 -10.03 -23.64 7.32
N SER A 131 -9.92 -23.51 8.65
CA SER A 131 -9.66 -24.63 9.57
C SER A 131 -10.84 -25.56 9.81
N GLN A 132 -12.06 -25.25 9.36
CA GLN A 132 -13.30 -26.09 9.42
C GLN A 132 -13.71 -26.69 10.78
N GLN A 133 -12.99 -26.44 11.87
CA GLN A 133 -13.14 -27.24 13.08
C GLN A 133 -14.14 -26.71 14.10
N GLU A 134 -14.66 -25.48 13.99
CA GLU A 134 -15.66 -25.00 14.95
C GLU A 134 -16.76 -24.13 14.34
N SER A 135 -17.99 -24.48 14.72
CA SER A 135 -19.27 -23.84 14.38
C SER A 135 -19.49 -22.49 15.08
N GLN A 136 -18.59 -22.06 15.96
CA GLN A 136 -18.78 -20.84 16.76
C GLN A 136 -17.92 -19.67 16.28
N ASN A 137 -18.51 -18.47 16.37
CA ASN A 137 -18.13 -17.18 15.79
C ASN A 137 -16.81 -16.59 16.31
N ASN A 138 -15.74 -17.37 16.38
CA ASN A 138 -14.50 -17.01 17.07
C ASN A 138 -13.50 -16.23 16.21
N PHE A 139 -13.88 -15.68 15.05
CA PHE A 139 -12.94 -15.02 14.11
C PHE A 139 -12.05 -13.96 14.80
N LEU A 140 -12.63 -13.06 15.60
CA LEU A 140 -11.86 -12.03 16.30
C LEU A 140 -11.00 -12.61 17.42
N SER A 141 -11.50 -13.64 18.12
CA SER A 141 -10.74 -14.35 19.16
C SER A 141 -9.53 -15.07 18.57
N GLN A 142 -9.72 -15.75 17.44
CA GLN A 142 -8.66 -16.45 16.72
C GLN A 142 -7.68 -15.46 16.06
N ALA A 143 -8.19 -14.34 15.52
CA ALA A 143 -7.36 -13.24 15.05
C ALA A 143 -6.43 -12.75 16.17
N ALA A 144 -6.96 -12.46 17.35
CA ALA A 144 -6.18 -12.04 18.50
C ALA A 144 -5.19 -13.13 18.97
N ARG A 145 -5.60 -14.40 18.98
CA ARG A 145 -4.76 -15.53 19.39
C ARG A 145 -3.55 -15.73 18.48
N PHE A 146 -3.74 -15.65 17.16
CA PHE A 146 -2.67 -15.86 16.18
C PHE A 146 -1.89 -14.59 15.82
N PHE A 147 -2.43 -13.40 16.11
CA PHE A 147 -1.81 -12.11 15.83
C PHE A 147 -0.32 -12.02 16.25
N PRO A 148 0.10 -12.35 17.48
CA PRO A 148 1.51 -12.18 17.86
C PRO A 148 2.44 -13.08 17.04
N ARG A 149 2.00 -14.29 16.68
CA ARG A 149 2.79 -15.21 15.85
C ARG A 149 2.92 -14.67 14.43
N LEU A 150 1.83 -14.17 13.86
CA LEU A 150 1.83 -13.55 12.53
C LEU A 150 2.60 -12.24 12.50
N LEU A 151 2.58 -11.47 13.59
CA LEU A 151 3.36 -10.26 13.74
C LEU A 151 4.87 -10.55 13.75
N ILE A 152 5.30 -11.58 14.49
CA ILE A 152 6.70 -12.02 14.48
C ILE A 152 7.10 -12.47 13.07
N LEU A 153 6.25 -13.25 12.40
CA LEU A 153 6.50 -13.67 11.02
C LEU A 153 6.60 -12.47 10.06
N ALA A 154 5.73 -11.47 10.21
CA ALA A 154 5.77 -10.24 9.43
C ALA A 154 7.06 -9.45 9.67
N ILE A 155 7.52 -9.36 10.93
CA ILE A 155 8.79 -8.72 11.29
C ILE A 155 9.97 -9.49 10.69
N MET A 156 10.00 -10.82 10.83
CA MET A 156 11.03 -11.66 10.23
C MET A 156 11.08 -11.52 8.70
N ALA A 157 9.91 -11.53 8.05
CA ALA A 157 9.80 -11.27 6.62
C ALA A 157 10.30 -9.86 6.26
N GLY A 158 9.96 -8.85 7.05
CA GLY A 158 10.45 -7.48 6.88
C GLY A 158 11.97 -7.37 6.98
N ILE A 159 12.59 -8.04 7.96
CA ILE A 159 14.05 -8.12 8.10
C ILE A 159 14.67 -8.81 6.88
N LEU A 160 14.10 -9.94 6.44
CA LEU A 160 14.56 -10.65 5.25
C LEU A 160 14.50 -9.74 4.01
N TYR A 161 13.37 -9.05 3.80
CA TYR A 161 13.21 -8.08 2.71
C TYR A 161 14.24 -6.97 2.79
N PHE A 162 14.50 -6.43 3.99
CA PHE A 162 15.52 -5.41 4.18
C PHE A 162 16.91 -5.90 3.79
N ILE A 163 17.28 -7.14 4.16
CA ILE A 163 18.56 -7.75 3.76
C ILE A 163 18.63 -7.90 2.24
N ILE A 164 17.57 -8.44 1.61
CA ILE A 164 17.51 -8.62 0.16
C ILE A 164 17.67 -7.29 -0.57
N PHE A 165 16.91 -6.25 -0.20
CA PHE A 165 16.99 -4.95 -0.85
C PHE A 165 18.34 -4.26 -0.61
N LYS A 166 18.88 -4.32 0.61
CA LYS A 166 20.14 -3.64 0.92
C LYS A 166 21.33 -4.29 0.23
N PHE A 167 21.39 -5.62 0.19
CA PHE A 167 22.55 -6.34 -0.33
C PHE A 167 22.38 -6.76 -1.79
N ILE A 168 21.29 -7.43 -2.13
CA ILE A 168 21.10 -8.03 -3.47
C ILE A 168 20.76 -6.94 -4.47
N PHE A 169 19.75 -6.09 -4.18
CA PHE A 169 19.33 -5.06 -5.13
C PHE A 169 20.43 -4.02 -5.35
N MET A 170 21.11 -3.55 -4.29
CA MET A 170 22.23 -2.63 -4.44
C MET A 170 23.40 -3.23 -5.22
N GLY A 171 23.70 -4.52 -5.02
CA GLY A 171 24.72 -5.24 -5.78
C GLY A 171 24.36 -5.36 -7.26
N LEU A 172 23.11 -5.72 -7.56
CA LEU A 172 22.60 -5.86 -8.92
C LEU A 172 22.64 -4.52 -9.67
N THR A 173 22.18 -3.44 -9.04
CA THR A 173 22.17 -2.10 -9.65
C THR A 173 23.59 -1.61 -9.94
N LYS A 174 24.57 -1.89 -9.06
CA LYS A 174 25.99 -1.59 -9.33
C LYS A 174 26.52 -2.38 -10.53
N LEU A 175 26.17 -3.67 -10.62
CA LEU A 175 26.60 -4.53 -11.72
C LEU A 175 26.00 -4.06 -13.05
N VAL A 176 24.69 -3.79 -13.08
CA VAL A 176 23.99 -3.25 -14.27
C VAL A 176 24.61 -1.91 -14.69
N ASN A 177 24.87 -1.00 -13.75
CA ASN A 177 25.48 0.29 -14.06
C ASN A 177 26.89 0.12 -14.65
N ASN A 178 27.69 -0.82 -14.14
CA ASN A 178 29.03 -1.09 -14.69
C ASN A 178 28.96 -1.64 -16.11
N LEU A 179 28.08 -2.61 -16.38
CA LEU A 179 27.91 -3.18 -17.72
C LEU A 179 27.36 -2.17 -18.74
N THR A 180 26.45 -1.29 -18.29
CA THR A 180 25.86 -0.26 -19.18
C THR A 180 26.86 0.86 -19.48
N ARG A 181 27.78 1.15 -18.54
CA ARG A 181 28.82 2.16 -18.71
C ARG A 181 29.78 1.82 -19.85
N GLU A 182 30.17 0.54 -19.96
CA GLU A 182 31.04 0.07 -21.06
C GLU A 182 30.39 0.26 -22.44
N THR A 183 29.07 0.07 -22.56
CA THR A 183 28.37 0.24 -23.84
C THR A 183 28.09 1.70 -24.24
N LEU A 184 28.16 2.63 -23.30
CA LEU A 184 27.94 4.06 -23.55
C LEU A 184 29.26 4.79 -23.89
N ASP A 185 30.38 4.37 -23.30
CA ASP A 185 31.70 4.96 -23.58
C ASP A 185 32.25 4.56 -24.96
N GLU A 186 31.83 3.44 -25.56
CA GLU A 186 32.24 3.05 -26.94
C GLU A 186 31.57 3.86 -28.06
N ARG A 187 30.56 4.69 -27.76
CA ARG A 187 29.83 5.49 -28.76
C ARG A 187 30.18 6.99 -28.78
N VAL A 188 31.20 7.41 -28.02
CA VAL A 188 31.72 8.79 -28.03
C VAL A 188 33.11 8.84 -28.65
#